data_AF-A0A0B2JVX0-F1
#
_entry.id   AF-A0A0B2JVX0-F1
#
_cell.length_a   1.000
_cell.length_b   1.000
_cell.length_c   1.000
_cell.angle_alpha   90.00
_cell.angle_beta   90.00
_cell.angle_gamma   90.00
#
_symmetry.space_group_name_H-M   'P 1'
#
loop_
_entity.id
_entity.type
_entity.pdbx_description
1 polymer ?
#
loop_
_entity_poly.entity_id
_entity_poly.type
_entity_poly.pdbx_seq_one_letter_code
_entity_poly.pdbx_strand_id
1 'polypeptide(L)'
;MTNSNKNQFKDWNNYYNLIIKGLKVFLFYLSVLSLCRVIFIGLLRDYMGADAASADIWLALFGGTRLSIQTAGLMTMVVGLPSAVAAVFSRKGGKIIFKALSAATAAVTMILFFASIPYYHQFHSRFHQMLFNTANDDVYALFVSLVQEFNLPLRLAGALLVAFMVWWLLNKFIELQFTEHLGIKGKLESWGKAGVWAEKILVIAVFYLVARLVFFGGSLSWENSVSWENAGITKDAFLNEAILDDYQAIYRGY
;
A
#
# COMPACT_ATOMS: atom_id res chain seq x y z
N MET A 1 37.23 -13.24 14.17
CA MET A 1 36.22 -12.36 13.51
C MET A 1 36.37 -12.52 12.01
N THR A 2 35.72 -13.52 11.43
CA THR A 2 35.82 -13.81 10.00
C THR A 2 34.81 -12.96 9.23
N ASN A 3 35.32 -12.20 8.27
CA ASN A 3 34.55 -11.36 7.34
C ASN A 3 33.43 -12.16 6.64
N SER A 4 32.19 -12.05 7.13
CA SER A 4 31.00 -12.71 6.55
C SER A 4 30.40 -11.94 5.35
N ASN A 5 31.17 -11.05 4.72
CA ASN A 5 30.68 -10.15 3.67
C ASN A 5 30.86 -10.68 2.24
N LYS A 6 31.29 -11.93 2.04
CA LYS A 6 31.43 -12.49 0.68
C LYS A 6 30.18 -13.28 0.27
N ASN A 7 29.37 -12.62 -0.56
CA ASN A 7 28.35 -13.18 -1.47
C ASN A 7 26.95 -13.46 -0.89
N GLN A 8 26.26 -12.39 -0.48
CA GLN A 8 24.84 -12.42 -0.09
C GLN A 8 23.89 -12.94 -1.19
N PHE A 9 24.27 -12.88 -2.48
CA PHE A 9 23.44 -13.24 -3.62
C PHE A 9 23.86 -14.53 -4.35
N LYS A 10 24.62 -15.43 -3.73
CA LYS A 10 24.86 -16.78 -4.31
C LYS A 10 23.91 -17.86 -3.80
N ASP A 11 23.21 -17.60 -2.70
CA ASP A 11 22.38 -18.59 -2.01
C ASP A 11 20.89 -18.35 -2.30
N TRP A 12 20.21 -19.38 -2.81
CA TRP A 12 18.77 -19.38 -3.07
C TRP A 12 17.96 -18.95 -1.84
N ASN A 13 18.41 -19.32 -0.64
CA ASN A 13 17.71 -18.99 0.60
C ASN A 13 17.65 -17.47 0.83
N ASN A 14 18.66 -16.71 0.41
CA ASN A 14 18.64 -15.25 0.53
C ASN A 14 17.67 -14.61 -0.45
N TYR A 15 17.57 -15.12 -1.68
CA TYR A 15 16.58 -14.68 -2.67
C TYR A 15 15.16 -14.99 -2.22
N TYR A 16 14.93 -16.22 -1.76
CA TYR A 16 13.65 -16.65 -1.21
C TYR A 16 13.21 -15.72 -0.07
N ASN A 17 14.08 -15.47 0.91
CA ASN A 17 13.76 -14.59 2.04
C ASN A 17 13.48 -13.14 1.59
N LEU A 18 14.17 -12.65 0.57
CA LEU A 18 13.93 -11.32 -0.01
C LEU A 18 12.55 -11.25 -0.68
N ILE A 19 12.20 -12.23 -1.51
CA ILE A 19 10.91 -12.30 -2.21
C ILE A 19 9.76 -12.39 -1.19
N ILE A 20 9.87 -13.30 -0.22
CA ILE A 20 8.84 -13.46 0.82
C ILE A 20 8.70 -12.19 1.66
N LYS A 21 9.82 -11.55 2.03
CA LYS A 21 9.78 -10.27 2.75
C LYS A 21 9.07 -9.19 1.93
N GLY A 22 9.38 -9.08 0.63
CA GLY A 22 8.70 -8.17 -0.29
C GLY A 22 7.20 -8.45 -0.38
N LEU A 23 6.82 -9.72 -0.55
CA LEU A 23 5.41 -10.13 -0.63
C LEU A 23 4.64 -9.80 0.66
N LYS A 24 5.26 -9.97 1.83
CA LYS A 24 4.64 -9.55 3.10
C LYS A 24 4.41 -8.05 3.17
N VAL A 25 5.40 -7.24 2.77
CA VAL A 25 5.25 -5.77 2.75
C VAL A 25 4.11 -5.37 1.80
N PHE A 26 4.07 -5.99 0.62
CA PHE A 26 3.01 -5.79 -0.37
C PHE A 26 1.63 -6.11 0.19
N LEU A 27 1.43 -7.32 0.74
CA LEU A 27 0.15 -7.74 1.30
C LEU A 27 -0.26 -6.87 2.49
N PHE A 28 0.69 -6.46 3.32
CA PHE A 28 0.43 -5.60 4.45
C PHE A 28 -0.11 -4.23 4.01
N TYR A 29 0.59 -3.54 3.11
CA TYR A 29 0.14 -2.22 2.65
C TYR A 29 -1.15 -2.30 1.82
N LEU A 30 -1.34 -3.35 1.01
CA LEU A 30 -2.62 -3.58 0.32
C LEU A 30 -3.78 -3.71 1.30
N SER A 31 -3.55 -4.41 2.42
CA SER A 31 -4.54 -4.57 3.50
C SER A 31 -4.81 -3.24 4.21
N VAL A 32 -3.76 -2.46 4.49
CA VAL A 32 -3.90 -1.12 5.09
C VAL A 32 -4.71 -0.19 4.20
N LEU A 33 -4.38 -0.09 2.90
CA LEU A 33 -5.12 0.74 1.95
C LEU A 33 -6.59 0.30 1.82
N SER A 34 -6.83 -1.01 1.77
CA SER A 34 -8.19 -1.55 1.73
C SER A 34 -8.97 -1.27 3.01
N LEU A 35 -8.32 -1.34 4.18
CA LEU A 35 -8.95 -1.01 5.46
C LEU A 35 -9.25 0.49 5.57
N CYS A 36 -8.32 1.36 5.16
CA CYS A 36 -8.56 2.79 5.05
C CYS A 36 -9.80 3.08 4.20
N ARG A 37 -9.97 2.38 3.07
CA ARG A 37 -11.19 2.50 2.24
C ARG A 37 -12.46 2.09 2.99
N VAL A 38 -12.46 0.94 3.67
CA VAL A 38 -13.61 0.50 4.47
C VAL A 38 -13.95 1.55 5.53
N ILE A 39 -12.95 2.07 6.23
CA ILE A 39 -13.13 3.12 7.25
C ILE A 39 -13.66 4.41 6.60
N PHE A 40 -13.14 4.82 5.44
CA PHE A 40 -13.60 6.00 4.71
C PHE A 40 -15.09 5.89 4.36
N ILE A 41 -15.50 4.77 3.75
CA ILE A 41 -16.91 4.50 3.41
C ILE A 41 -17.76 4.50 4.68
N GLY A 42 -17.29 3.88 5.77
CA GLY A 42 -18.02 3.81 7.03
C GLY A 42 -18.20 5.16 7.72
N LEU A 43 -17.17 6.01 7.72
CA LEU A 43 -17.20 7.34 8.35
C LEU A 43 -18.04 8.34 7.55
N LEU A 44 -17.99 8.26 6.23
CA LEU A 44 -18.68 9.18 5.32
C LEU A 44 -19.91 8.55 4.67
N ARG A 45 -20.49 7.54 5.31
CA ARG A 45 -21.65 6.79 4.80
C ARG A 45 -22.85 7.70 4.51
N ASP A 46 -22.98 8.81 5.21
CA ASP A 46 -24.09 9.77 5.06
C ASP A 46 -24.05 10.49 3.70
N TYR A 47 -22.93 10.39 2.97
CA TYR A 47 -22.78 10.88 1.59
C TYR A 47 -23.19 9.86 0.52
N MET A 48 -23.53 8.62 0.89
CA MET A 48 -24.09 7.66 -0.06
C MET A 48 -25.51 8.09 -0.45
N GLY A 49 -25.78 8.06 -1.76
CA GLY A 49 -27.12 8.28 -2.29
C GLY A 49 -28.12 7.24 -1.78
N ALA A 50 -29.39 7.64 -1.69
CA ALA A 50 -30.46 6.78 -1.18
C ALA A 50 -30.64 5.47 -2.00
N ASP A 51 -30.22 5.46 -3.26
CA ASP A 51 -30.30 4.31 -4.16
C ASP A 51 -29.06 3.40 -4.12
N ALA A 52 -28.04 3.74 -3.33
CA ALA A 52 -26.81 2.95 -3.23
C ALA A 52 -27.08 1.60 -2.57
N ALA A 53 -26.87 0.51 -3.30
CA ALA A 53 -27.09 -0.83 -2.80
C ALA A 53 -25.83 -1.38 -2.10
N SER A 54 -26.00 -2.41 -1.26
CA SER A 54 -24.87 -3.13 -0.68
C SER A 54 -23.94 -3.72 -1.73
N ALA A 55 -24.46 -4.05 -2.91
CA ALA A 55 -23.67 -4.52 -4.06
C ALA A 55 -22.69 -3.44 -4.57
N ASP A 56 -23.09 -2.16 -4.57
CA ASP A 56 -22.24 -1.05 -4.99
C ASP A 56 -21.08 -0.85 -4.01
N ILE A 57 -21.32 -1.04 -2.71
CA ILE A 57 -20.26 -1.01 -1.69
C ILE A 57 -19.23 -2.12 -1.94
N TRP A 58 -19.68 -3.35 -2.21
CA TRP A 58 -18.77 -4.46 -2.54
C TRP A 58 -17.99 -4.22 -3.83
N LEU A 59 -18.64 -3.67 -4.87
CA LEU A 59 -17.98 -3.27 -6.11
C LEU A 59 -16.92 -2.21 -5.84
N ALA A 60 -17.22 -1.19 -5.04
CA ALA A 60 -16.27 -0.15 -4.69
C ALA A 60 -15.08 -0.68 -3.89
N LEU A 61 -15.32 -1.58 -2.94
CA LEU A 61 -14.26 -2.22 -2.17
C LEU A 61 -13.37 -3.09 -3.06
N PHE A 62 -13.97 -3.94 -3.90
CA PHE A 62 -13.21 -4.85 -4.77
C PHE A 62 -12.45 -4.10 -5.87
N GLY A 63 -13.13 -3.20 -6.59
CA GLY A 63 -12.53 -2.36 -7.62
C GLY A 63 -11.42 -1.49 -7.05
N GLY A 64 -11.63 -0.93 -5.86
CA GLY A 64 -10.63 -0.15 -5.15
C GLY A 64 -9.44 -1.00 -4.70
N THR A 65 -9.64 -2.19 -4.14
CA THR A 65 -8.52 -3.06 -3.74
C THR A 65 -7.69 -3.45 -4.96
N ARG A 66 -8.32 -3.69 -6.11
CA ARG A 66 -7.65 -3.99 -7.37
C ARG A 66 -6.77 -2.82 -7.83
N LEU A 67 -7.28 -1.60 -7.77
CA LEU A 67 -6.50 -0.38 -8.06
C LEU A 67 -5.36 -0.18 -7.05
N SER A 68 -5.60 -0.42 -5.76
CA SER A 68 -4.58 -0.33 -4.71
C SER A 68 -3.47 -1.37 -4.79
N ILE A 69 -3.59 -2.42 -5.63
CA ILE A 69 -2.48 -3.33 -5.93
C ILE A 69 -1.29 -2.56 -6.51
N GLN A 70 -1.55 -1.61 -7.42
CA GLN A 70 -0.48 -0.80 -8.01
C GLN A 70 0.22 0.04 -6.94
N THR A 71 -0.56 0.73 -6.11
CA THR A 71 -0.06 1.57 -5.02
C THR A 71 0.74 0.76 -4.00
N ALA A 72 0.22 -0.38 -3.55
CA ALA A 72 0.92 -1.27 -2.62
C ALA A 72 2.22 -1.86 -3.23
N GLY A 73 2.21 -2.16 -4.53
CA GLY A 73 3.41 -2.57 -5.26
C GLY A 73 4.47 -1.49 -5.28
N LEU A 74 4.09 -0.25 -5.60
CA LEU A 74 4.99 0.90 -5.59
C LEU A 74 5.57 1.15 -4.18
N MET A 75 4.74 1.12 -3.14
CA MET A 75 5.20 1.23 -1.74
C MET A 75 6.21 0.13 -1.39
N THR A 76 5.97 -1.09 -1.85
CA THR A 76 6.88 -2.22 -1.63
C THR A 76 8.22 -1.98 -2.31
N MET A 77 8.23 -1.37 -3.50
CA MET A 77 9.47 -0.98 -4.19
C MET A 77 10.20 0.15 -3.45
N VAL A 78 9.47 1.19 -3.04
CA VAL A 78 10.02 2.33 -2.28
C VAL A 78 10.70 1.87 -0.99
N VAL A 79 10.09 0.95 -0.25
CA VAL A 79 10.68 0.41 0.99
C VAL A 79 11.74 -0.66 0.70
N GLY A 80 11.44 -1.56 -0.24
CA GLY A 80 12.21 -2.78 -0.51
C GLY A 80 13.50 -2.56 -1.28
N LEU A 81 13.48 -1.78 -2.36
CA LEU A 81 14.66 -1.60 -3.23
C LEU A 81 15.80 -0.88 -2.50
N PRO A 82 15.61 0.29 -1.86
CA PRO A 82 16.71 0.97 -1.18
C PRO A 82 17.24 0.15 0.00
N SER A 83 16.35 -0.55 0.72
CA SER A 83 16.76 -1.40 1.83
C SER A 83 17.55 -2.64 1.37
N ALA A 84 17.19 -3.23 0.23
CA ALA A 84 17.94 -4.33 -0.38
C ALA A 84 19.32 -3.87 -0.88
N VAL A 85 19.39 -2.72 -1.57
CA VAL A 85 20.65 -2.10 -2.03
C VAL A 85 21.57 -1.81 -0.85
N ALA A 86 21.07 -1.19 0.22
CA ALA A 86 21.88 -0.93 1.39
C ALA A 86 22.28 -2.21 2.14
N ALA A 87 21.47 -3.26 2.09
CA ALA A 87 21.82 -4.56 2.69
C ALA A 87 23.05 -5.19 2.01
N VAL A 88 23.29 -4.91 0.71
CA VAL A 88 24.48 -5.36 -0.02
C VAL A 88 25.77 -4.83 0.60
N PHE A 89 25.75 -3.57 1.05
CA PHE A 89 26.90 -2.92 1.68
C PHE A 89 26.95 -3.21 3.19
N SER A 90 25.80 -3.24 3.87
CA SER A 90 25.70 -3.50 5.31
C SER A 90 24.32 -4.03 5.70
N ARG A 91 24.28 -5.22 6.31
CA ARG A 91 23.03 -5.80 6.85
C ARG A 91 22.34 -4.90 7.87
N LYS A 92 23.12 -4.17 8.69
CA LYS A 92 22.57 -3.20 9.65
C LYS A 92 21.99 -1.99 8.92
N GLY A 93 22.70 -1.47 7.92
CA GLY A 93 22.23 -0.36 7.07
C GLY A 93 20.91 -0.68 6.38
N GLY A 94 20.81 -1.83 5.71
CA GLY A 94 19.57 -2.28 5.07
C GLY A 94 18.38 -2.38 6.04
N LYS A 95 18.60 -2.85 7.27
CA LYS A 95 17.55 -2.89 8.31
C LYS A 95 17.12 -1.50 8.76
N ILE A 96 18.06 -0.57 8.94
CA ILE A 96 17.76 0.82 9.34
C ILE A 96 16.96 1.51 8.23
N ILE A 97 17.41 1.43 6.98
CA ILE A 97 16.70 2.02 5.83
C ILE A 97 15.31 1.41 5.68
N PHE A 98 15.16 0.10 5.83
CA PHE A 98 13.84 -0.54 5.82
C PHE A 98 12.91 0.05 6.89
N LYS A 99 13.37 0.19 8.13
CA LYS A 99 12.57 0.74 9.23
C LYS A 99 12.23 2.21 9.02
N ALA A 100 13.17 3.01 8.52
CA ALA A 100 12.97 4.42 8.24
C ALA A 100 11.96 4.63 7.11
N LEU A 101 12.15 3.95 5.97
CA LEU A 101 11.25 4.07 4.83
C LEU A 101 9.86 3.51 5.12
N SER A 102 9.75 2.39 5.84
CA SER A 102 8.44 1.90 6.26
C SER A 102 7.71 2.86 7.22
N ALA A 103 8.43 3.50 8.14
CA ALA A 103 7.84 4.52 9.01
C ALA A 103 7.37 5.73 8.19
N ALA A 104 8.19 6.19 7.25
CA ALA A 104 7.86 7.30 6.37
C ALA A 104 6.64 6.97 5.47
N THR A 105 6.60 5.80 4.84
CA THR A 105 5.45 5.35 4.04
C THR A 105 4.18 5.26 4.88
N ALA A 106 4.24 4.69 6.09
CA ALA A 106 3.09 4.65 7.00
C ALA A 106 2.63 6.05 7.43
N ALA A 107 3.56 6.96 7.72
CA ALA A 107 3.25 8.35 8.07
C ALA A 107 2.55 9.07 6.92
N VAL A 108 3.11 9.02 5.71
CA VAL A 108 2.47 9.62 4.53
C VAL A 108 1.09 9.02 4.30
N THR A 109 0.95 7.69 4.34
CA THR A 109 -0.34 7.02 4.13
C THR A 109 -1.41 7.51 5.11
N MET A 110 -1.08 7.55 6.41
CA MET A 110 -2.06 7.96 7.43
C MET A 110 -2.32 9.46 7.42
N ILE A 111 -1.33 10.30 7.13
CA ILE A 111 -1.55 11.75 6.97
C ILE A 111 -2.51 12.01 5.82
N LEU A 112 -2.28 11.38 4.67
CA LEU A 112 -3.16 11.50 3.52
C LEU A 112 -4.58 11.00 3.82
N PHE A 113 -4.70 9.86 4.48
CA PHE A 113 -5.99 9.30 4.87
C PHE A 113 -6.77 10.20 5.84
N PHE A 114 -6.12 10.74 6.87
CA PHE A 114 -6.78 11.64 7.81
C PHE A 114 -7.12 12.99 7.17
N ALA A 115 -6.33 13.43 6.17
CA ALA A 115 -6.58 14.64 5.40
C ALA A 115 -7.73 14.48 4.40
N SER A 116 -7.97 13.28 3.85
CA SER A 116 -9.04 13.06 2.87
C SER A 116 -10.44 13.15 3.47
N ILE A 117 -10.61 12.84 4.76
CA ILE A 117 -11.92 12.95 5.44
C ILE A 117 -12.46 14.41 5.48
N PRO A 118 -11.77 15.40 6.09
CA PRO A 118 -12.23 16.79 6.08
C PRO A 118 -12.29 17.37 4.68
N TYR A 119 -11.35 16.98 3.82
CA TYR A 119 -11.34 17.45 2.44
C TYR A 119 -12.60 16.96 1.70
N TYR A 120 -12.99 15.70 1.87
CA TYR A 120 -14.22 15.19 1.27
C TYR A 120 -15.47 15.91 1.80
N HIS A 121 -15.54 16.21 3.11
CA HIS A 121 -16.65 17.00 3.64
C HIS A 121 -16.82 18.35 2.94
N GLN A 122 -15.71 19.01 2.60
CA GLN A 122 -15.73 20.33 1.96
C GLN A 122 -16.00 20.25 0.46
N PHE A 123 -15.32 19.33 -0.24
CA PHE A 123 -15.25 19.33 -1.70
C PHE A 123 -16.00 18.17 -2.37
N HIS A 124 -16.52 17.22 -1.60
CA HIS A 124 -17.22 16.01 -2.09
C HIS A 124 -16.40 15.23 -3.13
N SER A 125 -15.08 15.24 -2.95
CA SER A 125 -14.06 14.58 -3.77
C SER A 125 -12.86 14.26 -2.87
N ARG A 126 -12.08 13.19 -3.11
CA ARG A 126 -10.95 12.82 -2.22
C ARG A 126 -9.80 13.81 -2.27
N PHE A 127 -9.25 14.03 -3.46
CA PHE A 127 -8.23 15.01 -3.80
C PHE A 127 -8.41 15.32 -5.28
N HIS A 128 -8.41 16.61 -5.66
CA HIS A 128 -8.62 17.05 -7.04
C HIS A 128 -7.72 18.24 -7.37
N GLN A 129 -7.48 18.50 -8.65
CA GLN A 129 -6.58 19.55 -9.18
C GLN A 129 -6.82 20.96 -8.61
N MET A 130 -8.06 21.26 -8.18
CA MET A 130 -8.38 22.52 -7.52
C MET A 130 -7.62 22.70 -6.20
N LEU A 131 -7.31 21.62 -5.46
CA LEU A 131 -6.47 21.66 -4.27
C LEU A 131 -5.07 22.21 -4.59
N PHE A 132 -4.46 21.77 -5.68
CA PHE A 132 -3.10 22.17 -6.03
C PHE A 132 -3.05 23.61 -6.55
N ASN A 133 -4.05 24.02 -7.34
CA ASN A 133 -4.14 25.40 -7.84
C ASN A 133 -4.42 26.38 -6.69
N THR A 134 -5.40 26.10 -5.83
CA THR A 134 -5.72 26.95 -4.67
C THR A 134 -4.62 26.95 -3.62
N ALA A 135 -3.94 25.81 -3.41
CA ALA A 135 -2.75 25.78 -2.56
C ALA A 135 -1.66 26.68 -3.12
N ASN A 136 -1.40 26.69 -4.44
CA ASN A 136 -0.34 27.52 -5.01
C ASN A 136 -0.67 29.03 -4.95
N ASP A 137 -1.94 29.39 -5.10
CA ASP A 137 -2.38 30.80 -5.10
C ASP A 137 -2.58 31.39 -3.70
N ASP A 138 -3.01 30.61 -2.72
CA ASP A 138 -3.27 31.10 -1.35
C ASP A 138 -3.04 30.02 -0.26
N VAL A 139 -1.81 29.45 -0.24
CA VAL A 139 -1.37 28.43 0.74
C VAL A 139 -1.71 28.84 2.17
N TYR A 140 -1.54 30.13 2.49
CA TYR A 140 -1.67 30.65 3.84
C TYR A 140 -3.13 30.65 4.29
N ALA A 141 -4.06 31.14 3.47
CA ALA A 141 -5.48 31.10 3.80
C ALA A 141 -5.98 29.66 3.93
N LEU A 142 -5.64 28.78 2.98
CA LEU A 142 -6.00 27.36 3.03
C LEU A 142 -5.46 26.68 4.31
N PHE A 143 -4.21 26.94 4.67
CA PHE A 143 -3.60 26.41 5.88
C PHE A 143 -4.27 26.92 7.16
N VAL A 144 -4.61 28.21 7.23
CA VAL A 144 -5.30 28.80 8.39
C VAL A 144 -6.71 28.23 8.54
N SER A 145 -7.47 28.11 7.45
CA SER A 145 -8.78 27.44 7.44
C SER A 145 -8.67 25.99 7.92
N LEU A 146 -7.69 25.24 7.40
CA LEU A 146 -7.46 23.84 7.79
C LEU A 146 -7.08 23.70 9.28
N VAL A 147 -6.26 24.60 9.81
CA VAL A 147 -5.87 24.61 11.23
C VAL A 147 -7.04 24.97 12.14
N GLN A 148 -7.80 26.02 11.80
CA GLN A 148 -8.86 26.57 12.66
C GLN A 148 -10.16 25.78 12.56
N GLU A 149 -10.63 25.46 11.35
CA GLU A 149 -11.93 24.81 11.14
C GLU A 149 -11.84 23.29 11.35
N PHE A 150 -10.69 22.68 11.09
CA PHE A 150 -10.55 21.21 11.12
C PHE A 150 -9.66 20.68 12.24
N ASN A 151 -9.16 21.52 13.15
CA ASN A 151 -8.28 21.11 14.26
C ASN A 151 -7.10 20.25 13.78
N LEU A 152 -6.37 20.79 12.80
CA LEU A 152 -5.26 20.11 12.12
C LEU A 152 -4.20 19.53 13.07
N PRO A 153 -3.78 20.19 14.18
CA PRO A 153 -2.80 19.62 15.09
C PRO A 153 -3.27 18.30 15.72
N LEU A 154 -4.53 18.22 16.14
CA LEU A 154 -5.09 17.01 16.74
C LEU A 154 -5.20 15.88 15.71
N ARG A 155 -5.63 16.20 14.47
CA ARG A 155 -5.73 15.21 13.40
C ARG A 155 -4.36 14.71 12.95
N LEU A 156 -3.37 15.59 12.87
CA LEU A 156 -2.00 15.23 12.57
C LEU A 156 -1.41 14.34 13.67
N ALA A 157 -1.64 14.68 14.94
CA ALA A 157 -1.24 13.83 16.05
C ALA A 157 -1.91 12.44 15.99
N GLY A 158 -3.21 12.39 15.68
CA GLY A 158 -3.94 11.14 15.44
C GLY A 158 -3.36 10.33 14.27
N ALA A 159 -3.09 10.98 13.14
CA ALA A 159 -2.49 10.37 11.96
C ALA A 159 -1.11 9.79 12.27
N LEU A 160 -0.26 10.52 13.01
CA LEU A 160 1.07 10.05 13.42
C LEU A 160 0.99 8.89 14.43
N LEU A 161 0.03 8.91 15.34
CA LEU A 161 -0.22 7.79 16.27
C LEU A 161 -0.62 6.53 15.51
N VAL A 162 -1.58 6.63 14.58
CA VAL A 162 -2.00 5.50 13.75
C VAL A 162 -0.86 5.06 12.83
N ALA A 163 -0.08 5.98 12.27
CA ALA A 163 1.10 5.66 11.47
C ALA A 163 2.14 4.86 12.27
N PHE A 164 2.39 5.26 13.51
CA PHE A 164 3.27 4.52 14.42
C PHE A 164 2.72 3.11 14.67
N MET A 165 1.41 2.96 14.91
CA MET A 165 0.76 1.66 15.08
C MET A 165 0.91 0.79 13.83
N VAL A 166 0.67 1.34 12.64
CA VAL A 166 0.81 0.64 11.34
C VAL A 166 2.26 0.20 11.11
N TRP A 167 3.22 1.08 11.35
CA TRP A 167 4.64 0.76 11.27
C TRP A 167 5.03 -0.33 12.27
N TRP A 168 4.56 -0.24 13.51
CA TRP A 168 4.81 -1.25 14.54
C TRP A 168 4.24 -2.62 14.15
N LEU A 169 2.99 -2.65 13.67
CA LEU A 169 2.32 -3.86 13.16
C LEU A 169 3.07 -4.45 11.97
N LEU A 170 3.55 -3.65 11.03
CA LEU A 170 4.35 -4.14 9.90
C LEU A 170 5.62 -4.83 10.39
N ASN A 171 6.36 -4.21 11.32
CA ASN A 171 7.59 -4.82 11.84
C ASN A 171 7.29 -6.16 12.51
N LYS A 172 6.19 -6.25 13.28
CA LYS A 172 5.73 -7.52 13.86
C LYS A 172 5.30 -8.54 12.81
N PHE A 173 4.59 -8.11 11.79
CA PHE A 173 4.15 -8.96 10.68
C PHE A 173 5.34 -9.53 9.88
N ILE A 174 6.41 -8.76 9.70
CA ILE A 174 7.64 -9.24 9.07
C ILE A 174 8.34 -10.31 9.91
N GLU A 175 8.35 -10.15 11.24
CA GLU A 175 8.92 -11.12 12.19
C GLU A 175 8.17 -12.46 12.22
N LEU A 176 6.87 -12.50 11.88
CA LEU A 176 6.09 -13.74 11.85
C LEU A 176 6.63 -14.73 10.81
N GLN A 177 7.06 -15.93 11.21
CA GLN A 177 7.59 -16.94 10.30
C GLN A 177 6.49 -17.73 9.57
N PHE A 178 5.64 -17.02 8.80
CA PHE A 178 4.48 -17.55 8.08
C PHE A 178 4.78 -18.81 7.25
N THR A 179 5.90 -18.82 6.53
CA THR A 179 6.28 -19.95 5.66
C THR A 179 6.78 -21.17 6.42
N GLU A 180 7.32 -20.96 7.62
CA GLU A 180 7.78 -22.05 8.51
C GLU A 180 6.60 -22.63 9.30
N HIS A 181 5.70 -21.77 9.79
CA HIS A 181 4.49 -22.19 10.51
C HIS A 181 3.48 -22.91 9.60
N LEU A 182 3.33 -22.48 8.34
CA LEU A 182 2.52 -23.21 7.36
C LEU A 182 3.23 -24.43 6.76
N GLY A 183 4.49 -24.66 7.15
CA GLY A 183 5.31 -25.76 6.64
C GLY A 183 5.43 -25.75 5.11
N ILE A 184 5.42 -24.57 4.47
CA ILE A 184 5.50 -24.43 3.01
C ILE A 184 6.95 -24.56 2.55
N LYS A 185 7.87 -23.98 3.33
CA LYS A 185 9.30 -24.01 3.03
C LYS A 185 9.85 -25.42 3.26
N GLY A 186 10.45 -26.02 2.23
CA GLY A 186 11.07 -27.34 2.33
C GLY A 186 10.10 -28.52 2.29
N LYS A 187 8.79 -28.31 2.13
CA LYS A 187 7.83 -29.43 2.03
C LYS A 187 8.08 -30.28 0.79
N LEU A 188 8.38 -29.60 -0.32
CA LEU A 188 8.73 -30.25 -1.58
C LEU A 188 10.18 -30.79 -1.57
N GLU A 189 11.04 -30.42 -0.62
CA GLU A 189 12.38 -31.02 -0.50
C GLU A 189 12.30 -32.54 -0.24
N SER A 190 11.22 -33.01 0.39
CA SER A 190 10.94 -34.44 0.58
C SER A 190 10.80 -35.22 -0.74
N TRP A 191 10.56 -34.53 -1.86
CA TRP A 191 10.44 -35.13 -3.21
C TRP A 191 11.78 -35.08 -3.98
N GLY A 192 12.89 -34.85 -3.28
CA GLY A 192 14.24 -34.81 -3.83
C GLY A 192 14.49 -33.57 -4.70
N LYS A 193 15.44 -33.69 -5.65
CA LYS A 193 15.88 -32.56 -6.49
C LYS A 193 14.74 -31.92 -7.30
N ALA A 194 13.77 -32.72 -7.75
CA ALA A 194 12.63 -32.23 -8.53
C ALA A 194 11.72 -31.29 -7.70
N GLY A 195 11.48 -31.63 -6.44
CA GLY A 195 10.66 -30.80 -5.56
C GLY A 195 11.30 -29.46 -5.19
N VAL A 196 12.62 -29.43 -4.99
CA VAL A 196 13.37 -28.16 -4.81
C VAL A 196 13.22 -27.24 -6.02
N TRP A 197 13.29 -27.79 -7.24
CA TRP A 197 13.11 -27.03 -8.47
C TRP A 197 11.65 -26.55 -8.63
N ALA A 198 10.68 -27.37 -8.29
CA ALA A 198 9.27 -26.98 -8.31
C ALA A 198 8.97 -25.83 -7.33
N GLU A 199 9.53 -25.85 -6.13
CA GLU A 199 9.40 -24.74 -5.15
C GLU A 199 10.00 -23.44 -5.72
N LYS A 200 11.19 -23.52 -6.33
CA LYS A 200 11.83 -22.38 -6.99
C LYS A 200 10.96 -21.77 -8.09
N ILE A 201 10.44 -22.63 -8.97
CA ILE A 201 9.57 -22.21 -10.08
C ILE A 201 8.29 -21.58 -9.54
N LEU A 202 7.68 -22.17 -8.51
CA LEU A 202 6.46 -21.65 -7.89
C LEU A 202 6.68 -20.26 -7.28
N VAL A 203 7.76 -20.07 -6.53
CA VAL A 203 8.10 -18.76 -5.93
C VAL A 203 8.31 -17.70 -7.01
N ILE A 204 9.03 -18.05 -8.08
CA ILE A 204 9.25 -17.14 -9.22
C ILE A 204 7.94 -16.84 -9.94
N ALA A 205 7.08 -17.85 -10.16
CA ALA A 205 5.79 -17.69 -10.82
C ALA A 205 4.85 -16.78 -10.02
N VAL A 206 4.79 -16.95 -8.70
CA VAL A 206 4.00 -16.07 -7.81
C VAL A 206 4.55 -14.64 -7.83
N PHE A 207 5.87 -14.48 -7.73
CA PHE A 207 6.49 -13.16 -7.81
C PHE A 207 6.20 -12.47 -9.15
N TYR A 208 6.33 -13.20 -10.26
CA TYR A 208 6.00 -12.71 -11.60
C TYR A 208 4.52 -12.30 -11.71
N LEU A 209 3.60 -13.13 -11.20
CA LEU A 209 2.17 -12.83 -11.20
C LEU A 209 1.87 -11.54 -10.42
N VAL A 210 2.44 -11.39 -9.23
CA VAL A 210 2.27 -10.17 -8.41
C VAL A 210 2.85 -8.96 -9.13
N ALA A 211 4.06 -9.06 -9.67
CA ALA A 211 4.68 -7.98 -10.44
C ALA A 211 3.82 -7.56 -11.64
N ARG A 212 3.21 -8.53 -12.32
CA ARG A 212 2.28 -8.28 -13.43
C ARG A 212 1.02 -7.55 -12.97
N LEU A 213 0.40 -8.01 -11.87
CA LEU A 213 -0.76 -7.34 -11.29
C LEU A 213 -0.43 -5.91 -10.86
N VAL A 214 0.74 -5.67 -10.26
CA VAL A 214 1.19 -4.32 -9.90
C VAL A 214 1.32 -3.44 -11.15
N PHE A 215 1.93 -3.96 -12.21
CA PHE A 215 2.17 -3.21 -13.44
C PHE A 215 0.88 -2.83 -14.17
N PHE A 216 -0.13 -3.72 -14.17
CA PHE A 216 -1.40 -3.51 -14.88
C PHE A 216 -2.57 -3.11 -13.96
N GLY A 217 -2.34 -2.52 -12.78
CA GLY A 217 -3.43 -2.02 -11.93
C GLY A 217 -4.38 -3.11 -11.43
N GLY A 218 -3.82 -4.24 -10.99
CA GLY A 218 -4.58 -5.43 -10.56
C GLY A 218 -5.16 -6.26 -11.71
N SER A 219 -4.62 -6.13 -12.93
CA SER A 219 -5.02 -6.88 -14.12
C SER A 219 -3.89 -7.76 -14.68
N LEU A 220 -4.22 -8.64 -15.64
CA LEU A 220 -3.23 -9.39 -16.43
C LEU A 220 -2.95 -8.76 -17.80
N SER A 221 -3.77 -7.81 -18.22
CA SER A 221 -3.67 -7.09 -19.50
C SER A 221 -4.11 -5.62 -19.35
N TRP A 222 -3.66 -4.77 -20.28
CA TRP A 222 -4.06 -3.36 -20.36
C TRP A 222 -5.57 -3.17 -20.57
N GLU A 223 -6.19 -4.02 -21.39
CA GLU A 223 -7.62 -3.96 -21.70
C GLU A 223 -8.51 -4.03 -20.46
N ASN A 224 -8.07 -4.79 -19.45
CA ASN A 224 -8.82 -4.95 -18.21
C ASN A 224 -8.24 -4.10 -17.06
N SER A 225 -7.20 -3.28 -17.31
CA SER A 225 -6.54 -2.51 -16.25
C SER A 225 -7.50 -1.52 -15.58
N VAL A 226 -7.40 -1.41 -14.25
CA VAL A 226 -8.13 -0.38 -13.50
C VAL A 226 -7.19 0.80 -13.29
N SER A 227 -7.61 1.96 -13.74
CA SER A 227 -6.96 3.24 -13.55
C SER A 227 -7.93 4.21 -12.87
N TRP A 228 -7.42 5.38 -12.47
CA TRP A 228 -8.27 6.43 -11.92
C TRP A 228 -9.31 6.95 -12.94
N GLU A 229 -9.04 6.81 -14.26
CA GLU A 229 -9.93 7.25 -15.34
C GLU A 229 -11.19 6.37 -15.47
N ASN A 230 -11.07 5.08 -15.17
CA ASN A 230 -12.15 4.10 -15.30
C ASN A 230 -12.63 3.55 -13.94
N ALA A 231 -12.23 4.19 -12.83
CA ALA A 231 -12.58 3.78 -11.48
C ALA A 231 -14.08 3.97 -11.17
N GLY A 232 -14.80 4.82 -11.89
CA GLY A 232 -16.22 5.10 -11.68
C GLY A 232 -17.15 3.99 -12.16
N ILE A 233 -17.19 2.86 -11.44
CA ILE A 233 -17.97 1.66 -11.82
C ILE A 233 -19.33 1.53 -11.12
N THR A 234 -19.59 2.36 -10.10
CA THR A 234 -20.86 2.37 -9.36
C THR A 234 -21.75 3.53 -9.82
N LYS A 235 -23.03 3.47 -9.48
CA LYS A 235 -23.99 4.56 -9.76
C LYS A 235 -23.85 5.74 -8.79
N ASP A 236 -23.09 5.56 -7.71
CA ASP A 236 -22.96 6.52 -6.61
C ASP A 236 -21.63 7.28 -6.71
N ALA A 237 -21.70 8.60 -6.68
CA ALA A 237 -20.53 9.46 -6.83
C ALA A 237 -19.54 9.30 -5.66
N PHE A 238 -20.04 9.14 -4.43
CA PHE A 238 -19.20 8.95 -3.25
C PHE A 238 -18.48 7.61 -3.26
N LEU A 239 -19.17 6.52 -3.62
CA LEU A 239 -18.54 5.21 -3.75
C LEU A 239 -17.49 5.19 -4.87
N ASN A 240 -17.74 5.90 -5.98
CA ASN A 240 -16.74 6.06 -7.04
C ASN A 240 -15.49 6.82 -6.56
N GLU A 241 -15.64 7.85 -5.74
CA GLU A 241 -14.51 8.51 -5.09
C GLU A 241 -13.80 7.59 -4.08
N ALA A 242 -14.55 6.76 -3.35
CA ALA A 242 -13.98 5.83 -2.39
C ALA A 242 -13.15 4.70 -3.03
N ILE A 243 -13.37 4.39 -4.32
CA ILE A 243 -12.54 3.42 -5.08
C ILE A 243 -11.09 3.90 -5.15
N LEU A 244 -10.87 5.19 -5.35
CA LEU A 244 -9.53 5.76 -5.37
C LEU A 244 -8.90 5.69 -3.98
N ASP A 245 -7.68 5.16 -3.90
CA ASP A 245 -6.84 5.41 -2.72
C ASP A 245 -6.25 6.82 -2.77
N ASP A 246 -5.77 7.32 -1.63
CA ASP A 246 -5.30 8.71 -1.51
C ASP A 246 -4.16 9.05 -2.47
N TYR A 247 -3.30 8.08 -2.78
CA TYR A 247 -2.19 8.27 -3.72
C TYR A 247 -2.70 8.44 -5.14
N GLN A 248 -3.66 7.61 -5.54
CA GLN A 248 -4.28 7.66 -6.87
C GLN A 248 -5.15 8.90 -7.03
N ALA A 249 -5.83 9.34 -5.97
CA ALA A 249 -6.57 10.61 -5.94
C ALA A 249 -5.63 11.82 -6.11
N ILE A 250 -4.46 11.82 -5.46
CA ILE A 250 -3.43 12.85 -5.68
C ILE A 250 -2.90 12.80 -7.11
N TYR A 251 -2.62 11.61 -7.63
CA TYR A 251 -2.12 11.43 -8.99
C TYR A 251 -3.11 11.94 -10.05
N ARG A 252 -4.41 11.73 -9.86
CA ARG A 252 -5.47 12.32 -10.70
C ARG A 252 -5.48 13.85 -10.66
N GLY A 253 -5.09 14.45 -9.53
CA GLY A 253 -5.11 15.89 -9.32
C GLY A 253 -3.93 16.65 -9.93
N TYR A 254 -2.94 15.98 -10.52
CA TYR A 254 -1.75 16.57 -11.12
C TYR A 254 -1.76 16.43 -12.64
#